data_AF-A0A963FVQ2-F1
#
_entry.id   AF-A0A963FVQ2-F1
#
_cell.length_a   1.000
_cell.length_b   1.000
_cell.length_c   1.000
_cell.angle_alpha   90.00
_cell.angle_beta   90.00
_cell.angle_gamma   90.00
#
_symmetry.space_group_name_H-M   'P 1'
#
loop_
_entity.id
_entity.type
_entity.pdbx_description
1 polymer ?
#
loop_
_entity_poly.entity_id
_entity_poly.type
_entity_poly.pdbx_seq_one_letter_code
_entity_poly.pdbx_strand_id
1 'polypeptide(L)'
;MAKRTERGWAGHFICGHGCLFRRNTLIESGENRIVVSTVGGYRYNEKIETIGAGGRYYETMAFKAKKEGPYFEADVSEELSFESEWAICAESPDELPDDVDNRADQMHEAVVAELMAVIEQPNAE
;
A
#
# COMPACT_ATOMS: atom_id res chain seq x y z
N MET A 1 -5.51 -15.25 -15.05
CA MET A 1 -5.32 -15.38 -13.61
C MET A 1 -4.22 -14.44 -13.20
N ALA A 2 -4.54 -13.46 -12.35
CA ALA A 2 -3.60 -12.51 -11.80
C ALA A 2 -2.61 -13.24 -10.89
N LYS A 3 -1.32 -12.98 -11.10
CA LYS A 3 -0.23 -13.48 -10.26
C LYS A 3 0.09 -12.45 -9.19
N ARG A 4 0.31 -12.93 -7.98
CA ARG A 4 0.68 -12.12 -6.81
C ARG A 4 2.13 -12.39 -6.40
N THR A 5 2.88 -11.35 -6.09
CA THR A 5 4.26 -11.44 -5.58
C THR A 5 4.46 -10.46 -4.42
N GLU A 6 4.80 -10.96 -3.23
CA GLU A 6 5.16 -10.14 -2.07
C GLU A 6 6.58 -9.58 -2.19
N ARG A 7 6.80 -8.37 -1.68
CA ARG A 7 8.08 -7.66 -1.71
C ARG A 7 8.42 -7.08 -0.34
N GLY A 8 9.72 -7.08 -0.02
CA GLY A 8 10.24 -6.72 1.30
C GLY A 8 10.52 -5.23 1.53
N TRP A 9 10.18 -4.35 0.58
CA TRP A 9 10.38 -2.89 0.69
C TRP A 9 9.09 -2.13 0.41
N ALA A 10 8.96 -0.92 0.97
CA ALA A 10 7.80 -0.05 0.71
C ALA A 10 7.83 0.46 -0.75
N GLY A 11 6.65 0.54 -1.37
CA GLY A 11 6.48 1.07 -2.73
C GLY A 11 6.14 2.56 -2.78
N HIS A 12 5.78 3.18 -1.65
CA HIS A 12 5.51 4.62 -1.54
C HIS A 12 6.01 5.17 -0.20
N PHE A 13 5.84 6.49 -0.04
CA PHE A 13 6.27 7.28 1.12
C PHE A 13 7.79 7.37 1.27
N ILE A 14 8.35 8.57 1.06
CA ILE A 14 9.81 8.80 1.09
C ILE A 14 10.45 8.44 2.44
N CYS A 15 9.69 8.53 3.53
CA CYS A 15 10.12 8.14 4.86
C CYS A 15 9.78 6.68 5.22
N GLY A 16 9.42 5.85 4.24
CA GLY A 16 9.04 4.45 4.45
C GLY A 16 10.10 3.60 5.17
N HIS A 17 11.37 3.98 5.11
CA HIS A 17 12.45 3.33 5.88
C HIS A 17 12.28 3.47 7.41
N GLY A 18 11.53 4.48 7.89
CA GLY A 18 11.18 4.68 9.29
C GLY A 18 9.87 4.01 9.72
N CYS A 19 9.17 3.33 8.81
CA CYS A 19 7.93 2.62 9.11
C CYS A 19 8.22 1.25 9.74
N LEU A 20 7.60 0.99 10.89
CA LEU A 20 7.64 -0.32 11.55
C LEU A 20 6.87 -1.38 10.76
N PHE A 21 5.76 -0.99 10.13
CA PHE A 21 4.96 -1.85 9.28
C PHE A 21 5.13 -1.47 7.81
N ARG A 22 5.43 -2.47 6.98
CA ARG A 22 5.54 -2.33 5.52
C ARG A 22 5.05 -3.58 4.85
N ARG A 23 4.19 -3.42 3.84
CA ARG A 23 3.83 -4.46 2.89
C ARG A 23 3.83 -3.91 1.48
N ASN A 24 4.22 -4.75 0.54
CA ASN A 24 4.25 -4.36 -0.86
C ASN A 24 3.99 -5.59 -1.73
N THR A 25 2.93 -5.51 -2.52
CA THR A 25 2.48 -6.58 -3.40
C THR A 25 2.56 -6.12 -4.84
N LEU A 26 3.15 -6.94 -5.70
CA LEU A 26 3.05 -6.82 -7.14
C LEU A 26 1.96 -7.76 -7.64
N ILE A 27 0.96 -7.20 -8.31
CA ILE A 27 -0.09 -7.93 -9.02
C ILE A 27 0.23 -7.87 -10.52
N GLU A 28 0.23 -9.02 -11.19
CA GLU A 28 0.55 -9.13 -12.61
C GLU A 28 -0.58 -9.84 -13.37
N SER A 29 -1.07 -9.25 -14.46
CA SER A 29 -2.04 -9.88 -15.37
C SER A 29 -1.73 -9.47 -16.81
N GLY A 30 -1.16 -10.37 -17.60
CA GLY A 30 -0.69 -10.06 -18.95
C GLY A 30 0.39 -8.97 -18.93
N GLU A 31 0.12 -7.85 -19.60
CA GLU A 31 1.01 -6.68 -19.62
C GLU A 31 0.77 -5.72 -18.44
N ASN A 32 -0.39 -5.82 -17.79
CA ASN A 32 -0.77 -4.97 -16.67
C ASN A 32 -0.05 -5.39 -15.39
N ARG A 33 0.49 -4.41 -14.68
CA ARG A 33 1.16 -4.59 -13.40
C ARG A 33 0.76 -3.48 -12.45
N ILE A 34 0.37 -3.88 -11.24
CA ILE A 34 -0.07 -2.99 -10.19
C ILE A 34 0.79 -3.22 -8.95
N VAL A 35 1.25 -2.14 -8.34
CA VAL A 35 1.92 -2.14 -7.04
C VAL A 35 0.93 -1.69 -5.99
N VAL A 36 0.64 -2.55 -5.02
CA VAL A 36 -0.09 -2.19 -3.80
C VAL A 36 0.94 -2.07 -2.69
N SER A 37 1.01 -0.92 -2.02
CA SER A 37 1.98 -0.68 -0.95
C SER A 37 1.25 -0.17 0.28
N THR A 38 1.53 -0.77 1.42
CA THR A 38 1.07 -0.31 2.73
C THR A 38 2.26 0.07 3.60
N VAL A 39 2.19 1.23 4.22
CA VAL A 39 3.17 1.71 5.19
C VAL A 39 2.46 2.12 6.47
N GLY A 40 3.14 2.00 7.60
CA GLY A 40 2.50 2.08 8.91
C GLY A 40 3.48 2.28 10.05
N GLY A 41 3.02 2.88 11.14
CA GLY A 41 3.83 3.06 12.35
C GLY A 41 5.12 3.82 12.06
N TYR A 42 5.03 4.92 11.31
CA TYR A 42 6.18 5.76 10.99
C TYR A 42 6.79 6.34 12.27
N ARG A 43 8.06 6.07 12.53
CA ARG A 43 8.80 6.63 13.66
C ARG A 43 9.71 7.76 13.25
N TYR A 44 9.55 8.90 13.91
CA TYR A 44 10.45 10.05 13.80
C TYR A 44 10.76 10.59 15.19
N ASN A 45 12.04 10.79 15.50
CA ASN A 45 12.51 11.21 16.83
C ASN A 45 11.87 10.40 17.98
N GLU A 46 11.88 9.07 17.83
CA GLU A 46 11.34 8.09 18.77
C GLU A 46 9.82 8.12 18.98
N LYS A 47 9.09 9.00 18.30
CA LYS A 47 7.62 9.09 18.35
C LYS A 47 6.98 8.48 17.12
N ILE A 48 5.76 7.99 17.26
CA ILE A 48 4.91 7.60 16.13
C ILE A 48 4.31 8.90 15.56
N GLU A 49 4.50 9.11 14.27
CA GLU A 49 4.02 10.29 13.52
C GLU A 49 3.13 9.85 12.36
N THR A 50 2.40 10.80 11.77
CA THR A 50 1.49 10.52 10.66
C THR A 50 2.21 10.35 9.32
N ILE A 51 1.64 9.51 8.45
CA ILE A 51 2.00 9.30 7.05
C ILE A 51 1.25 10.35 6.22
N GLY A 52 1.61 11.62 6.43
CA GLY A 52 1.01 12.76 5.75
C GLY A 52 -0.16 13.40 6.49
N ALA A 53 -1.08 14.00 5.73
CA ALA A 53 -2.17 14.82 6.26
C ALA A 53 -3.33 13.98 6.82
N GLY A 54 -4.17 14.59 7.67
CA GLY A 54 -5.45 14.01 8.09
C GLY A 54 -5.37 12.89 9.13
N GLY A 55 -4.30 12.80 9.92
CA GLY A 55 -4.21 11.84 11.03
C GLY A 55 -3.94 10.39 10.62
N ARG A 56 -3.48 10.15 9.38
CA ARG A 56 -3.21 8.80 8.85
C ARG A 56 -1.95 8.23 9.49
N TYR A 57 -2.07 7.14 10.24
CA TYR A 57 -0.93 6.43 10.85
C TYR A 57 -0.54 5.17 10.07
N TYR A 58 -1.46 4.64 9.27
CA TYR A 58 -1.25 3.58 8.29
C TYR A 58 -1.95 3.99 7.00
N GLU A 59 -1.32 3.69 5.86
CA GLU A 59 -1.82 4.05 4.54
C GLU A 59 -1.49 2.92 3.55
N THR A 60 -2.47 2.51 2.77
CA THR A 60 -2.35 1.66 1.59
C THR A 60 -2.57 2.52 0.36
N MET A 61 -1.67 2.45 -0.61
CA MET A 61 -1.81 3.08 -1.92
C MET A 61 -1.58 2.06 -3.03
N ALA A 62 -2.15 2.32 -4.20
CA ALA A 62 -1.99 1.48 -5.38
C ALA A 62 -1.50 2.32 -6.57
N PHE A 63 -0.60 1.75 -7.37
CA PHE A 63 0.01 2.43 -8.52
C PHE A 63 0.15 1.46 -9.69
N LYS A 64 0.15 1.97 -10.92
CA LYS A 64 0.75 1.21 -12.03
C LYS A 64 2.21 0.94 -11.72
N ALA A 65 2.72 -0.19 -12.20
CA ALA A 65 4.13 -0.51 -12.04
C ALA A 65 4.96 0.01 -13.22
N LYS A 66 6.08 0.67 -12.94
CA LYS A 66 7.12 1.00 -13.92
C LYS A 66 8.32 0.09 -13.74
N LYS A 67 8.97 -0.29 -14.84
CA LYS A 67 10.17 -1.12 -14.77
C LYS A 67 11.38 -0.25 -14.41
N GLU A 68 12.04 -0.55 -13.30
CA GLU A 68 13.28 0.09 -12.85
C GLU A 68 14.35 -0.97 -12.59
N GLY A 69 15.34 -1.05 -13.50
CA GLY A 69 16.34 -2.12 -13.46
C GLY A 69 15.70 -3.51 -13.53
N PRO A 70 16.00 -4.42 -12.57
CA PRO A 70 15.41 -5.76 -12.53
C PRO A 70 14.02 -5.81 -11.88
N TYR A 71 13.53 -4.71 -11.31
CA TYR A 71 12.28 -4.67 -10.53
C TYR A 71 11.18 -3.87 -11.23
N PHE A 72 9.93 -4.16 -10.85
CA PHE A 72 8.77 -3.35 -11.22
C PHE A 72 8.36 -2.52 -10.01
N GLU A 73 8.75 -1.26 -9.97
CA GLU A 73 8.49 -0.34 -8.86
C GLU A 73 7.15 0.40 -9.05
N ALA A 74 6.64 1.00 -7.97
CA ALA A 74 5.47 1.86 -8.07
C ALA A 74 5.78 3.07 -8.97
N ASP A 75 4.95 3.31 -9.98
CA ASP A 75 4.94 4.60 -10.65
C ASP A 75 4.06 5.56 -9.85
N VAL A 76 4.70 6.34 -8.97
CA VAL A 76 4.02 7.33 -8.11
C VAL A 76 3.30 8.43 -8.89
N SER A 77 3.48 8.52 -10.21
CA SER A 77 2.71 9.44 -11.07
C SER A 77 1.43 8.83 -11.64
N GLU A 78 1.26 7.51 -11.54
CA GLU A 78 0.14 6.73 -12.06
C GLU A 78 -0.57 6.00 -10.92
N GLU A 79 -1.07 6.77 -9.95
CA GLU A 79 -1.89 6.26 -8.84
C GLU A 79 -3.21 5.68 -9.35
N LEU A 80 -3.65 4.58 -8.74
CA LEU A 80 -4.90 3.89 -9.04
C LEU A 80 -5.87 4.06 -7.88
N SER A 81 -7.11 4.45 -8.19
CA SER A 81 -8.21 4.49 -7.24
C SER A 81 -8.79 3.09 -7.00
N PHE A 82 -9.30 2.88 -5.79
CA PHE A 82 -10.02 1.69 -5.34
C PHE A 82 -10.96 2.06 -4.19
N GLU A 83 -11.90 1.18 -3.85
CA GLU A 83 -12.98 1.45 -2.90
C GLU A 83 -12.69 0.91 -1.49
N SER A 84 -11.82 -0.09 -1.37
CA SER A 84 -11.42 -0.66 -0.08
C SER A 84 -10.84 0.41 0.85
N GLU A 85 -11.04 0.21 2.16
CA GLU A 85 -10.40 1.04 3.18
C GLU A 85 -8.89 1.09 2.96
N TRP A 86 -8.32 2.30 3.01
CA TRP A 86 -6.95 2.55 2.61
C TRP A 86 -6.12 3.30 3.65
N ALA A 87 -6.74 3.75 4.75
CA ALA A 87 -6.01 4.40 5.82
C ALA A 87 -6.61 4.08 7.18
N ILE A 88 -5.72 3.96 8.18
CA ILE A 88 -6.10 3.93 9.58
C ILE A 88 -5.74 5.29 10.17
N CYS A 89 -6.77 6.05 10.52
CA CYS A 89 -6.65 7.39 11.09
C CYS A 89 -6.93 7.39 12.60
N ALA A 90 -6.27 8.30 13.32
CA ALA A 90 -6.55 8.59 14.72
C ALA A 90 -6.14 10.03 15.06
N GLU A 91 -6.69 10.60 16.14
CA GLU A 91 -6.29 11.95 16.60
C GLU A 91 -4.91 11.92 17.28
N SER A 92 -4.55 10.78 17.88
CA SER A 92 -3.25 10.55 18.49
C SER A 92 -2.81 9.08 18.36
N PRO A 93 -1.51 8.76 18.51
CA PRO A 93 -1.04 7.38 18.44
C PRO A 93 -1.63 6.48 19.53
N ASP A 94 -2.01 7.05 20.67
CA ASP A 94 -2.58 6.31 21.81
C ASP A 94 -4.02 5.83 21.55
N GLU A 95 -4.69 6.38 20.53
CA GLU A 95 -6.02 5.94 20.08
C GLU A 95 -5.96 4.84 19.02
N LEU A 96 -4.76 4.46 18.57
CA LEU A 96 -4.60 3.34 17.65
C LEU A 96 -5.02 2.03 18.33
N PRO A 97 -5.67 1.12 17.60
CA PRO A 97 -5.95 -0.21 18.12
C PRO A 97 -4.66 -0.95 18.53
N ASP A 98 -4.73 -1.74 19.61
CA ASP A 98 -3.61 -2.59 20.05
C ASP A 98 -3.12 -3.56 18.94
N ASP A 99 -4.01 -3.93 18.03
CA ASP A 99 -3.77 -4.84 16.91
C ASP A 99 -3.61 -4.12 15.56
N VAL A 100 -3.23 -2.84 15.57
CA VAL A 100 -3.22 -1.99 14.36
C VAL A 100 -2.41 -2.59 13.19
N ASP A 101 -1.30 -3.28 13.44
CA ASP A 101 -0.53 -3.95 12.39
C ASP A 101 -1.34 -5.06 11.69
N ASN A 102 -2.13 -5.83 12.44
CA ASN A 102 -3.01 -6.85 11.88
C ASN A 102 -4.15 -6.23 11.08
N ARG A 103 -4.65 -5.07 11.52
CA ARG A 103 -5.67 -4.33 10.75
C ARG A 103 -5.10 -3.75 9.47
N ALA A 104 -3.88 -3.22 9.51
CA ALA A 104 -3.17 -2.74 8.32
C ALA A 104 -2.87 -3.89 7.33
N ASP A 105 -2.60 -5.09 7.84
CA ASP A 105 -2.49 -6.29 7.03
C ASP A 105 -3.80 -6.65 6.33
N GLN A 106 -4.92 -6.66 7.05
CA GLN A 106 -6.25 -6.90 6.47
C GLN A 106 -6.64 -5.82 5.45
N MET A 107 -6.33 -4.56 5.75
CA MET A 107 -6.50 -3.42 4.85
C MET A 107 -5.72 -3.64 3.55
N HIS A 108 -4.45 -4.07 3.64
CA HIS A 108 -3.64 -4.41 2.47
C HIS A 108 -4.26 -5.55 1.65
N GLU A 109 -4.66 -6.65 2.31
CA GLU A 109 -5.25 -7.81 1.65
C GLU A 109 -6.57 -7.47 0.93
N ALA A 110 -7.41 -6.61 1.52
CA ALA A 110 -8.65 -6.15 0.91
C ALA A 110 -8.38 -5.41 -0.41
N VAL A 111 -7.43 -4.47 -0.41
CA VAL A 111 -7.03 -3.71 -1.61
C VAL A 111 -6.42 -4.64 -2.67
N VAL A 112 -5.56 -5.59 -2.27
CA VAL A 112 -5.00 -6.58 -3.20
C VAL A 112 -6.11 -7.43 -3.83
N ALA A 113 -7.06 -7.91 -3.04
CA ALA A 113 -8.18 -8.72 -3.53
C ALA A 113 -9.07 -7.95 -4.52
N GLU A 114 -9.40 -6.69 -4.20
CA GLU A 114 -10.15 -5.81 -5.09
C GLU A 114 -9.42 -5.61 -6.43
N LEU A 115 -8.15 -5.22 -6.39
CA LEU A 115 -7.38 -4.94 -7.60
C LEU A 115 -7.08 -6.20 -8.42
N MET A 116 -6.92 -7.36 -7.77
CA MET A 116 -6.85 -8.64 -8.47
C MET A 116 -8.15 -8.98 -9.21
N ALA A 117 -9.32 -8.63 -8.67
CA ALA A 117 -10.60 -8.85 -9.34
C ALA A 117 -10.84 -7.90 -10.52
N VAL A 118 -10.25 -6.70 -10.50
CA VAL A 118 -10.40 -5.69 -11.55
C VAL A 118 -9.37 -5.86 -12.67
N ILE A 119 -8.11 -6.19 -12.35
CA ILE A 119 -7.02 -6.34 -13.35
C ILE A 119 -7.27 -7.48 -14.35
N GLU A 120 -8.18 -8.39 -14.03
CA GLU A 120 -8.60 -9.49 -14.90
C GLU A 120 -9.72 -9.10 -15.85
N GLN A 121 -10.39 -7.96 -15.64
CA GLN A 121 -11.44 -7.48 -16.52
C GLN A 121 -10.80 -6.78 -17.72
N PRO A 122 -11.03 -7.25 -18.96
CA PRO A 122 -10.65 -6.48 -20.13
C PRO A 122 -11.41 -5.15 -20.09
N ASN A 123 -10.70 -4.04 -20.17
CA ASN A 123 -11.30 -2.70 -20.25
C ASN A 123 -12.43 -2.73 -21.27
N ALA A 124 -13.66 -2.49 -20.84
CA ALA A 124 -14.73 -2.14 -21.76
C ALA A 124 -14.41 -0.74 -22.29
N GLU A 125 -13.91 -0.69 -23.51
CA GLU A 125 -13.75 0.56 -24.30
C GLU A 125 -15.09 1.29 -24.47
#